data_AF-A0A1R0ZFR5-F1
#
_entry.id   AF-A0A1R0ZFR5-F1
#
_cell.length_a   1.000
_cell.length_b   1.000
_cell.length_c   1.000
_cell.angle_alpha   90.00
_cell.angle_beta   90.00
_cell.angle_gamma   90.00
#
_symmetry.space_group_name_H-M   'P 1'
#
loop_
_entity.id
_entity.type
_entity.pdbx_description
1 polymer ?
#
loop_
_entity_poly.entity_id
_entity_poly.type
_entity_poly.pdbx_seq_one_letter_code
_entity_poly.pdbx_strand_id
1 'polypeptide(L)'
;MADLSINLAGIKSPNPFWLASAPPTNTGYQVQRAFEAGWGGAVWKTLGDPIINTSSRFAAVNFNGQRVAGFNNIELITDRPLEVNLKEIYETKKRFPNHAIIASLMVEPTQHKWHEIVKRVEDVGVDGLELNFGCPHGMAERGMGAASGQQPDLVQAQTTWVKEVATTPVIVKLTPNITDITVVARHAVKGGADAISMINTINSLAGVDIHSWNTIPNVGGQGAHGGYCGPAVKPIALSMVAECARDRGVGIPISGIGGISTWQDVVEFMLMGATGIQVCTAVMHHGFRIVEEMIDGLNNYLDDKGLASVTELIGKSVSRYSNWGDLDLNYKVVARINENNCINCNKCHIACEDASHQCIDMLTDADGKAILQVREEDCVGCNLCSIVCPADGAIDMVPVDTGAAPLTWNQRQKVIGSLNGTYSEVEVV
;
A
#
# COMPACT_ATOMS: atom_id res chain seq x y z
N MET A 1 -23.68 13.39 -3.34
CA MET A 1 -22.32 13.91 -3.15
C MET A 1 -21.99 13.91 -1.68
N ALA A 2 -21.38 12.80 -1.27
CA ALA A 2 -20.86 12.58 0.06
C ALA A 2 -19.75 13.58 0.43
N ASP A 3 -19.52 13.76 1.73
CA ASP A 3 -18.38 14.52 2.23
C ASP A 3 -17.09 13.70 2.08
N LEU A 4 -16.21 14.14 1.18
CA LEU A 4 -14.90 13.53 0.98
C LEU A 4 -13.83 14.05 1.94
N SER A 5 -14.11 15.08 2.75
CA SER A 5 -13.08 15.66 3.61
C SER A 5 -12.56 14.67 4.64
N ILE A 6 -11.27 14.78 4.97
CA ILE A 6 -10.61 13.94 5.96
C ILE A 6 -9.87 14.77 7.00
N ASN A 7 -9.63 14.15 8.17
CA ASN A 7 -8.78 14.67 9.23
C ASN A 7 -7.80 13.57 9.65
N LEU A 8 -6.54 13.67 9.21
CA LEU A 8 -5.47 12.77 9.61
C LEU A 8 -4.70 13.41 10.77
N ALA A 9 -5.03 13.03 12.00
CA ALA A 9 -4.34 13.47 13.22
C ALA A 9 -4.24 15.01 13.39
N GLY A 10 -5.26 15.75 12.95
CA GLY A 10 -5.30 17.21 12.96
C GLY A 10 -5.10 17.85 11.59
N ILE A 11 -4.53 17.12 10.63
CA ILE A 11 -4.30 17.59 9.26
C ILE A 11 -5.60 17.46 8.47
N LYS A 12 -6.22 18.60 8.15
CA LYS A 12 -7.48 18.66 7.38
C LYS A 12 -7.19 18.73 5.88
N SER A 13 -7.96 18.00 5.11
CA SER A 13 -7.87 17.99 3.65
C SER A 13 -9.26 17.86 3.02
N PRO A 14 -9.54 18.51 1.88
CA PRO A 14 -10.86 18.50 1.25
C PRO A 14 -11.24 17.14 0.65
N ASN A 15 -10.26 16.26 0.43
CA ASN A 15 -10.47 14.89 -0.02
C ASN A 15 -9.30 14.00 0.45
N PRO A 16 -9.40 12.65 0.44
CA PRO A 16 -8.33 11.79 0.94
C PRO A 16 -7.09 11.72 0.04
N PHE A 17 -7.13 12.29 -1.17
CA PHE A 17 -6.12 12.09 -2.20
C PHE A 17 -4.96 13.07 -2.03
N TRP A 18 -3.83 12.56 -1.55
CA TRP A 18 -2.59 13.30 -1.39
C TRP A 18 -1.55 12.83 -2.41
N LEU A 19 -0.75 13.75 -2.95
CA LEU A 19 0.47 13.34 -3.64
C LEU A 19 1.49 12.82 -2.64
N ALA A 20 2.12 11.67 -2.90
CA ALA A 20 3.19 11.16 -2.05
C ALA A 20 4.51 11.94 -2.28
N SER A 21 5.38 11.98 -1.26
CA SER A 21 6.74 12.55 -1.38
C SER A 21 7.56 11.80 -2.42
N ALA A 22 7.69 12.38 -3.61
CA ALA A 22 8.17 11.72 -4.82
C ALA A 22 8.46 12.76 -5.95
N PRO A 23 8.90 12.36 -7.17
CA PRO A 23 9.10 13.31 -8.27
C PRO A 23 7.93 14.26 -8.56
N PRO A 24 6.65 13.85 -8.45
CA PRO A 24 5.51 14.75 -8.64
C PRO A 24 5.40 15.91 -7.62
N THR A 25 6.16 15.90 -6.53
CA THR A 25 6.10 16.92 -5.47
C THR A 25 7.44 17.62 -5.22
N ASN A 26 8.32 17.67 -6.23
CA ASN A 26 9.66 18.26 -6.10
C ASN A 26 9.70 19.79 -6.19
N THR A 27 8.64 20.43 -6.69
CA THR A 27 8.55 21.89 -6.87
C THR A 27 7.17 22.43 -6.50
N GLY A 28 7.11 23.69 -6.08
CA GLY A 28 5.85 24.39 -5.83
C GLY A 28 4.98 24.47 -7.08
N TYR A 29 5.57 24.64 -8.26
CA TYR A 29 4.82 24.62 -9.53
C TYR A 29 4.05 23.30 -9.73
N GLN A 30 4.68 22.16 -9.47
CA GLN A 30 4.03 20.85 -9.59
C GLN A 30 2.89 20.70 -8.58
N VAL A 31 3.14 21.04 -7.31
CA VAL A 31 2.14 20.92 -6.24
C VAL A 31 0.95 21.84 -6.49
N GLN A 32 1.18 23.10 -6.91
CA GLN A 32 0.10 24.03 -7.24
C GLN A 32 -0.75 23.53 -8.40
N ARG A 33 -0.14 22.95 -9.45
CA ARG A 33 -0.89 22.33 -10.56
C ARG A 33 -1.70 21.12 -10.13
N ALA A 34 -1.23 20.36 -9.14
CA ALA A 34 -1.99 19.26 -8.58
C ALA A 34 -3.21 19.77 -7.80
N PHE A 35 -3.05 20.81 -6.99
CA PHE A 35 -4.18 21.45 -6.29
C PHE A 35 -5.20 22.05 -7.26
N GLU A 36 -4.74 22.68 -8.36
CA GLU A 36 -5.62 23.14 -9.44
C GLU A 36 -6.43 22.00 -10.09
N ALA A 37 -5.87 20.78 -10.14
CA ALA A 37 -6.56 19.60 -10.66
C ALA A 37 -7.51 18.93 -9.65
N GLY A 38 -7.46 19.30 -8.36
CA GLY A 38 -8.36 18.80 -7.32
C GLY A 38 -7.72 17.87 -6.27
N TRP A 39 -6.40 17.70 -6.25
CA TRP A 39 -5.71 16.97 -5.17
C TRP A 39 -5.93 17.65 -3.83
N GLY A 40 -6.37 16.92 -2.80
CA GLY A 40 -6.65 17.50 -1.49
C GLY A 40 -5.39 17.82 -0.67
N GLY A 41 -4.27 17.20 -0.98
CA GLY A 41 -3.02 17.44 -0.30
C GLY A 41 -1.79 16.99 -1.07
N ALA A 42 -0.62 17.36 -0.56
CA ALA A 42 0.65 16.91 -1.09
C ALA A 42 1.67 16.77 0.03
N VAL A 43 2.38 15.64 0.03
CA VAL A 43 3.60 15.47 0.79
C VAL A 43 4.75 15.93 -0.07
N TRP A 44 5.39 17.02 0.34
CA TRP A 44 6.51 17.63 -0.36
C TRP A 44 7.68 16.66 -0.47
N LYS A 45 8.44 16.70 -1.58
CA LYS A 45 9.64 15.87 -1.74
C LYS A 45 10.57 16.06 -0.55
N THR A 46 11.08 14.94 -0.02
CA THR A 46 11.87 14.91 1.21
C THR A 46 12.97 15.97 1.21
N LEU A 47 12.96 16.80 2.26
CA LEU A 47 13.91 17.86 2.53
C LEU A 47 15.01 17.37 3.49
N GLY A 48 16.22 17.89 3.29
CA GLY A 48 17.40 17.57 4.10
C GLY A 48 18.61 18.34 3.59
N ASP A 49 19.80 17.89 3.98
CA ASP A 49 21.05 18.42 3.43
C ASP A 49 21.12 18.11 1.91
N PRO A 50 21.52 19.07 1.05
CA PRO A 50 21.51 18.87 -0.40
C PRO A 50 22.33 17.65 -0.84
N ILE A 51 21.77 16.87 -1.76
CA ILE A 51 22.43 15.72 -2.38
C ILE A 51 22.60 15.96 -3.89
N ILE A 52 23.32 15.05 -4.55
CA ILE A 52 23.42 15.03 -6.01
C ILE A 52 22.84 13.70 -6.49
N ASN A 53 21.77 13.78 -7.28
CA ASN A 53 21.20 12.61 -7.94
C ASN A 53 22.07 12.18 -9.12
N THR A 54 22.05 10.88 -9.42
CA THR A 54 22.59 10.35 -10.67
C THR A 54 21.68 10.68 -11.85
N SER A 55 22.25 10.68 -13.05
CA SER A 55 21.52 10.69 -14.32
C SER A 55 21.25 9.25 -14.75
N SER A 56 20.06 8.97 -15.32
CA SER A 56 19.54 7.60 -15.53
C SER A 56 19.17 6.90 -14.21
N ARG A 57 18.08 7.35 -13.60
CA ARG A 57 17.67 6.93 -12.24
C ARG A 57 16.29 6.31 -12.13
N PHE A 58 15.64 6.05 -13.27
CA PHE A 58 14.39 5.33 -13.36
C PHE A 58 14.52 4.17 -14.33
N ALA A 59 13.89 3.06 -13.98
CA ALA A 59 13.63 1.94 -14.85
C ALA A 59 12.14 1.57 -14.78
N ALA A 60 11.66 0.87 -15.79
CA ALA A 60 10.30 0.38 -15.84
C ALA A 60 10.32 -1.15 -15.98
N VAL A 61 9.41 -1.80 -15.26
CA VAL A 61 9.07 -3.22 -15.47
C VAL A 61 7.88 -3.25 -16.43
N ASN A 62 7.98 -4.02 -17.51
CA ASN A 62 6.88 -4.24 -18.45
C ASN A 62 6.34 -5.66 -18.22
N PHE A 63 5.03 -5.86 -18.40
CA PHE A 63 4.40 -7.17 -18.17
C PHE A 63 3.30 -7.42 -19.19
N ASN A 64 3.31 -8.58 -19.86
CA ASN A 64 2.26 -9.01 -20.81
C ASN A 64 1.84 -7.94 -21.83
N GLY A 65 2.80 -7.24 -22.45
CA GLY A 65 2.52 -6.20 -23.45
C GLY A 65 2.12 -4.84 -22.86
N GLN A 66 1.81 -4.76 -21.56
CA GLN A 66 1.67 -3.50 -20.85
C GLN A 66 3.06 -2.90 -20.61
N ARG A 67 3.29 -1.72 -21.19
CA ARG A 67 4.44 -0.90 -20.84
C ARG A 67 4.23 -0.30 -19.46
N VAL A 68 5.29 -0.26 -18.65
CA VAL A 68 5.27 0.36 -17.32
C VAL A 68 4.22 -0.26 -16.39
N ALA A 69 4.33 -1.57 -16.17
CA ALA A 69 3.60 -2.27 -15.11
C ALA A 69 4.11 -1.91 -13.70
N GLY A 70 5.27 -1.26 -13.60
CA GLY A 70 5.80 -0.63 -12.40
C GLY A 70 7.09 0.12 -12.71
N PHE A 71 7.56 0.93 -11.76
CA PHE A 71 8.85 1.60 -11.85
C PHE A 71 9.80 1.05 -10.80
N ASN A 72 11.09 1.07 -11.11
CA ASN A 72 12.15 1.04 -10.13
C ASN A 72 12.89 2.38 -10.19
N ASN A 73 13.34 2.90 -9.05
CA ASN A 73 14.06 4.16 -9.00
C ASN A 73 15.27 4.10 -8.07
N ILE A 74 16.32 4.81 -8.44
CA ILE A 74 17.51 5.08 -7.61
C ILE A 74 17.61 6.59 -7.29
N GLU A 75 16.46 7.27 -7.23
CA GLU A 75 16.39 8.71 -6.92
C GLU A 75 16.47 8.97 -5.40
N LEU A 76 17.23 9.97 -5.00
CA LEU A 76 17.41 10.35 -3.60
C LEU A 76 16.32 11.34 -3.12
N ILE A 77 16.61 12.06 -2.04
CA ILE A 77 15.81 13.21 -1.57
C ILE A 77 15.92 14.38 -2.56
N THR A 78 15.37 15.54 -2.22
CA THR A 78 15.50 16.72 -3.09
C THR A 78 16.99 17.10 -3.29
N ASP A 79 17.38 17.38 -4.52
CA ASP A 79 18.67 18.00 -4.88
C ASP A 79 18.58 19.53 -4.89
N ARG A 80 17.42 20.08 -4.55
CA ARG A 80 17.15 21.52 -4.56
C ARG A 80 17.52 22.15 -3.22
N PRO A 81 18.07 23.38 -3.22
CA PRO A 81 18.38 24.07 -1.98
C PRO A 81 17.16 24.20 -1.06
N LEU A 82 17.38 24.02 0.24
CA LEU A 82 16.30 24.08 1.25
C LEU A 82 15.53 25.40 1.19
N GLU A 83 16.22 26.54 1.07
CA GLU A 83 15.59 27.87 0.98
C GLU A 83 14.63 28.02 -0.20
N VAL A 84 14.93 27.37 -1.33
CA VAL A 84 14.05 27.39 -2.51
C VAL A 84 12.77 26.61 -2.21
N ASN A 85 12.89 25.43 -1.58
CA ASN A 85 11.73 24.64 -1.17
C ASN A 85 10.88 25.38 -0.13
N LEU A 86 11.51 25.96 0.90
CA LEU A 86 10.82 26.71 1.95
C LEU A 86 10.02 27.89 1.39
N LYS A 87 10.62 28.67 0.48
CA LYS A 87 9.92 29.75 -0.23
C LYS A 87 8.71 29.23 -1.02
N GLU A 88 8.89 28.16 -1.78
CA GLU A 88 7.82 27.59 -2.61
C GLU A 88 6.70 26.97 -1.77
N ILE A 89 7.01 26.35 -0.63
CA ILE A 89 6.03 25.84 0.34
C ILE A 89 5.19 27.00 0.86
N TYR A 90 5.82 28.08 1.32
CA TYR A 90 5.14 29.27 1.82
C TYR A 90 4.21 29.87 0.76
N GLU A 91 4.70 30.07 -0.46
CA GLU A 91 3.90 30.61 -1.58
C GLU A 91 2.72 29.70 -1.94
N THR A 92 2.95 28.38 -1.92
CA THR A 92 1.91 27.39 -2.21
C THR A 92 0.85 27.37 -1.12
N LYS A 93 1.23 27.36 0.16
CA LYS A 93 0.28 27.39 1.27
C LYS A 93 -0.55 28.68 1.26
N LYS A 94 0.09 29.82 1.02
CA LYS A 94 -0.59 31.11 0.89
C LYS A 94 -1.64 31.11 -0.22
N ARG A 95 -1.34 30.46 -1.36
CA ARG A 95 -2.24 30.38 -2.52
C ARG A 95 -3.36 29.35 -2.31
N PHE A 96 -3.10 28.27 -1.58
CA PHE A 96 -3.99 27.15 -1.37
C PHE A 96 -4.20 26.84 0.12
N PRO A 97 -4.81 27.75 0.91
CA PRO A 97 -4.86 27.64 2.37
C PRO A 97 -5.63 26.42 2.88
N ASN A 98 -6.59 25.92 2.09
CA ASN A 98 -7.45 24.80 2.46
C ASN A 98 -6.90 23.43 2.05
N HIS A 99 -5.74 23.38 1.37
CA HIS A 99 -5.10 22.14 0.95
C HIS A 99 -4.01 21.75 1.95
N ALA A 100 -3.88 20.45 2.20
CA ALA A 100 -2.88 19.92 3.12
C ALA A 100 -1.49 19.95 2.47
N ILE A 101 -0.53 20.56 3.14
CA ILE A 101 0.89 20.52 2.76
C ILE A 101 1.66 19.90 3.91
N ILE A 102 2.26 18.73 3.63
CA ILE A 102 3.07 17.99 4.58
C ILE A 102 4.51 18.07 4.10
N ALA A 103 5.44 18.51 4.94
CA ALA A 103 6.86 18.47 4.58
C ALA A 103 7.46 17.12 4.95
N SER A 104 7.92 16.38 3.94
CA SER A 104 8.71 15.17 4.19
C SER A 104 10.13 15.55 4.58
N LEU A 105 10.69 14.95 5.63
CA LEU A 105 11.99 15.31 6.21
C LEU A 105 12.90 14.09 6.36
N MET A 106 14.18 14.29 6.11
CA MET A 106 15.23 13.32 6.43
C MET A 106 16.57 14.04 6.63
N VAL A 107 17.12 13.90 7.83
CA VAL A 107 18.40 14.48 8.23
C VAL A 107 19.24 13.43 8.95
N GLU A 108 20.51 13.73 9.19
CA GLU A 108 21.37 12.91 10.03
C GLU A 108 20.70 12.66 11.40
N PRO A 109 20.76 11.44 11.96
CA PRO A 109 20.02 11.04 13.17
C PRO A 109 20.62 11.65 14.44
N THR A 110 20.58 12.98 14.54
CA THR A 110 21.00 13.75 15.71
C THR A 110 19.87 14.70 16.11
N GLN A 111 19.65 14.84 17.41
CA GLN A 111 18.59 15.68 17.96
C GLN A 111 18.66 17.13 17.44
N HIS A 112 19.85 17.73 17.42
CA HIS A 112 20.04 19.11 16.95
C HIS A 112 19.60 19.31 15.50
N LYS A 113 19.97 18.39 14.58
CA LYS A 113 19.59 18.48 13.16
C LYS A 113 18.08 18.38 12.99
N TRP A 114 17.44 17.47 13.72
CA TRP A 114 15.98 17.36 13.74
C TRP A 114 15.31 18.62 14.28
N HIS A 115 15.81 19.19 15.39
CA HIS A 115 15.26 20.41 15.95
C HIS A 115 15.37 21.61 15.00
N GLU A 116 16.49 21.74 14.31
CA GLU A 116 16.71 22.84 13.34
C GLU A 116 15.74 22.75 12.16
N ILE A 117 15.67 21.59 11.50
CA ILE A 117 14.86 21.44 10.28
C ILE A 117 13.37 21.57 10.57
N VAL A 118 12.89 21.05 11.70
CA VAL A 118 11.47 21.12 12.10
C VAL A 118 11.05 22.58 12.23
N LYS A 119 11.80 23.40 12.98
CA LYS A 119 11.48 24.82 13.18
C LYS A 119 11.41 25.58 11.87
N ARG A 120 12.41 25.42 11.00
CA ARG A 120 12.47 26.12 9.70
C ARG A 120 11.32 25.76 8.76
N VAL A 121 10.87 24.52 8.83
CA VAL A 121 9.78 24.01 7.99
C VAL A 121 8.41 24.40 8.54
N GLU A 122 8.22 24.39 9.86
CA GLU A 122 7.00 24.90 10.48
C GLU A 122 6.83 26.42 10.27
N ASP A 123 7.93 27.18 10.26
CA ASP A 123 7.93 28.65 10.03
C ASP A 123 7.32 29.05 8.67
N VAL A 124 7.31 28.14 7.68
CA VAL A 124 6.69 28.39 6.37
C VAL A 124 5.22 27.93 6.26
N GLY A 125 4.64 27.46 7.36
CA GLY A 125 3.20 27.21 7.49
C GLY A 125 2.72 25.86 6.94
N VAL A 126 3.54 24.80 7.02
CA VAL A 126 3.08 23.44 6.71
C VAL A 126 1.98 22.98 7.68
N ASP A 127 1.12 22.07 7.23
CA ASP A 127 0.06 21.51 8.07
C ASP A 127 0.53 20.30 8.89
N GLY A 128 1.68 19.72 8.53
CA GLY A 128 2.27 18.58 9.23
C GLY A 128 3.64 18.19 8.66
N LEU A 129 4.26 17.22 9.32
CA LEU A 129 5.58 16.70 8.99
C LEU A 129 5.49 15.21 8.65
N GLU A 130 6.29 14.74 7.69
CA GLU A 130 6.45 13.31 7.41
C GLU A 130 7.92 12.89 7.55
N LEU A 131 8.24 12.08 8.56
CA LEU A 131 9.59 11.57 8.78
C LEU A 131 9.85 10.41 7.82
N ASN A 132 10.72 10.63 6.82
CA ASN A 132 11.01 9.62 5.81
C ASN A 132 12.05 8.62 6.32
N PHE A 133 11.57 7.56 6.98
CA PHE A 133 12.38 6.40 7.39
C PHE A 133 12.29 5.25 6.37
N GLY A 134 11.88 5.54 5.13
CA GLY A 134 11.52 4.52 4.17
C GLY A 134 12.46 4.33 2.98
N CYS A 135 13.29 5.33 2.64
CA CYS A 135 14.11 5.32 1.42
C CYS A 135 15.11 4.14 1.42
N PRO A 136 15.00 3.17 0.49
CA PRO A 136 15.80 1.94 0.55
C PRO A 136 17.19 2.06 -0.06
N HIS A 137 17.51 3.15 -0.76
CA HIS A 137 18.75 3.29 -1.56
C HIS A 137 19.38 4.69 -1.43
N GLY A 138 20.69 4.76 -1.64
CA GLY A 138 21.56 5.94 -1.60
C GLY A 138 21.74 6.64 -0.24
N MET A 139 20.68 6.66 0.58
CA MET A 139 20.65 7.24 1.92
C MET A 139 20.78 6.16 3.00
N ALA A 140 20.35 4.94 2.69
CA ALA A 140 20.50 3.78 3.58
C ALA A 140 21.97 3.43 3.83
N GLU A 141 22.81 3.53 2.80
CA GLU A 141 24.26 3.33 2.89
C GLU A 141 24.94 4.40 3.76
N ARG A 142 24.23 5.48 4.11
CA ARG A 142 24.66 6.55 5.02
C ARG A 142 23.97 6.49 6.39
N GLY A 143 23.28 5.40 6.71
CA GLY A 143 22.57 5.20 7.98
C GLY A 143 21.22 5.90 8.13
N MET A 144 20.70 6.54 7.06
CA MET A 144 19.42 7.26 7.03
C MET A 144 18.35 6.48 6.23
N GLY A 145 17.12 6.99 6.17
CA GLY A 145 16.04 6.35 5.40
C GLY A 145 15.70 4.97 5.96
N ALA A 146 15.64 3.95 5.10
CA ALA A 146 15.31 2.58 5.50
C ALA A 146 16.30 1.99 6.53
N ALA A 147 17.58 2.40 6.50
CA ALA A 147 18.53 1.96 7.52
C ALA A 147 18.13 2.43 8.93
N SER A 148 17.55 3.62 9.05
CA SER A 148 16.92 4.09 10.28
C SER A 148 15.58 3.40 10.53
N GLY A 149 14.74 3.29 9.50
CA GLY A 149 13.39 2.73 9.61
C GLY A 149 13.33 1.24 9.94
N GLN A 150 14.42 0.51 9.73
CA GLN A 150 14.56 -0.90 10.12
C GLN A 150 14.96 -1.09 11.58
N GLN A 151 15.32 -0.02 12.30
CA GLN A 151 15.81 -0.05 13.68
C GLN A 151 14.75 0.55 14.61
N PRO A 152 13.95 -0.27 15.33
CA PRO A 152 12.82 0.24 16.12
C PRO A 152 13.22 1.30 17.16
N ASP A 153 14.35 1.11 17.86
CA ASP A 153 14.85 2.07 18.85
C ASP A 153 15.22 3.42 18.21
N LEU A 154 15.76 3.39 17.00
CA LEU A 154 16.15 4.60 16.27
C LEU A 154 14.93 5.33 15.69
N VAL A 155 13.89 4.60 15.27
CA VAL A 155 12.58 5.17 14.93
C VAL A 155 11.98 5.89 16.14
N GLN A 156 11.97 5.24 17.30
CA GLN A 156 11.46 5.84 18.53
C GLN A 156 12.26 7.11 18.89
N ALA A 157 13.60 7.03 18.95
CA ALA A 157 14.45 8.14 19.34
C ALA A 157 14.28 9.37 18.44
N GLN A 158 14.31 9.18 17.11
CA GLN A 158 14.15 10.29 16.16
C GLN A 158 12.75 10.90 16.20
N THR A 159 11.72 10.07 16.35
CA THR A 159 10.35 10.57 16.51
C THR A 159 10.22 11.40 17.78
N THR A 160 10.80 10.95 18.90
CA THR A 160 10.86 11.74 20.15
C THR A 160 11.54 13.09 19.93
N TRP A 161 12.70 13.13 19.28
CA TRP A 161 13.42 14.39 19.03
C TRP A 161 12.61 15.37 18.19
N VAL A 162 11.85 14.88 17.20
CA VAL A 162 10.95 15.73 16.42
C VAL A 162 9.82 16.24 17.31
N LYS A 163 9.17 15.37 18.08
CA LYS A 163 8.04 15.72 18.96
C LYS A 163 8.40 16.67 20.10
N GLU A 164 9.67 16.76 20.49
CA GLU A 164 10.15 17.75 21.46
C GLU A 164 9.97 19.20 20.98
N VAL A 165 9.96 19.44 19.66
CA VAL A 165 9.89 20.79 19.09
C VAL A 165 8.73 21.00 18.11
N ALA A 166 8.18 19.94 17.52
CA ALA A 166 7.10 20.04 16.55
C ALA A 166 5.81 20.54 17.21
N THR A 167 5.20 21.54 16.59
CA THR A 167 3.88 22.06 16.96
C THR A 167 2.77 21.56 16.03
N THR A 168 3.16 21.03 14.87
CA THR A 168 2.29 20.39 13.88
C THR A 168 2.29 18.87 14.03
N PRO A 169 1.27 18.15 13.51
CA PRO A 169 1.23 16.70 13.54
C PRO A 169 2.41 16.04 12.80
N VAL A 170 2.94 14.98 13.39
CA VAL A 170 4.09 14.22 12.89
C VAL A 170 3.64 12.84 12.40
N ILE A 171 3.84 12.61 11.11
CA ILE A 171 3.61 11.34 10.43
C ILE A 171 4.95 10.60 10.32
N VAL A 172 5.02 9.32 10.67
CA VAL A 172 6.23 8.50 10.45
C VAL A 172 6.03 7.58 9.26
N LYS A 173 6.87 7.73 8.22
CA LYS A 173 6.77 6.92 7.00
C LYS A 173 7.60 5.65 7.09
N LEU A 174 6.92 4.51 7.13
CA LEU A 174 7.53 3.21 7.39
C LEU A 174 8.04 2.55 6.11
N THR A 175 9.17 1.84 6.24
CA THR A 175 9.73 1.01 5.16
C THR A 175 9.04 -0.36 5.14
N PRO A 176 8.73 -0.91 3.96
CA PRO A 176 8.25 -2.29 3.86
C PRO A 176 9.38 -3.33 3.90
N ASN A 177 10.64 -2.89 3.92
CA ASN A 177 11.82 -3.76 3.87
C ASN A 177 12.14 -4.27 5.28
N ILE A 178 11.17 -4.89 5.95
CA ILE A 178 11.23 -5.31 7.36
C ILE A 178 10.50 -6.67 7.50
N THR A 179 10.84 -7.44 8.53
CA THR A 179 10.13 -8.69 8.86
C THR A 179 8.72 -8.45 9.36
N ASP A 180 8.55 -7.53 10.32
CA ASP A 180 7.26 -7.17 10.90
C ASP A 180 7.17 -5.65 11.04
N ILE A 181 6.28 -5.05 10.25
CA ILE A 181 6.06 -3.60 10.23
C ILE A 181 5.39 -3.10 11.52
N THR A 182 4.63 -3.95 12.23
CA THR A 182 3.93 -3.56 13.45
C THR A 182 4.92 -3.22 14.57
N VAL A 183 6.09 -3.86 14.60
CA VAL A 183 7.16 -3.57 15.56
C VAL A 183 7.63 -2.13 15.41
N VAL A 184 7.97 -1.70 14.20
CA VAL A 184 8.46 -0.33 13.96
C VAL A 184 7.33 0.71 14.09
N ALA A 185 6.09 0.35 13.71
CA ALA A 185 4.92 1.20 13.91
C ALA A 185 4.67 1.50 15.40
N ARG A 186 4.73 0.48 16.27
CA ARG A 186 4.62 0.64 17.74
C ARG A 186 5.74 1.52 18.31
N HIS A 187 6.95 1.48 17.75
CA HIS A 187 8.04 2.34 18.19
C HIS A 187 7.88 3.79 17.72
N ALA A 188 7.31 4.02 16.54
CA ALA A 188 6.88 5.35 16.12
C ALA A 188 5.84 5.93 17.12
N VAL A 189 4.85 5.13 17.52
CA VAL A 189 3.86 5.52 18.55
C VAL A 189 4.52 5.85 19.89
N LYS A 190 5.44 5.01 20.37
CA LYS A 190 6.19 5.28 21.61
C LYS A 190 7.01 6.56 21.54
N GLY A 191 7.50 6.93 20.35
CA GLY A 191 8.18 8.20 20.10
C GLY A 191 7.24 9.41 19.99
N GLY A 192 5.93 9.20 20.03
CA GLY A 192 4.91 10.24 20.00
C GLY A 192 4.39 10.59 18.60
N ALA A 193 4.55 9.71 17.61
CA ALA A 193 3.96 9.91 16.29
C ALA A 193 2.44 10.13 16.39
N ASP A 194 1.91 11.12 15.67
CA ASP A 194 0.47 11.39 15.63
C ASP A 194 -0.23 10.56 14.56
N ALA A 195 0.50 10.14 13.53
CA ALA A 195 0.07 9.21 12.50
C ALA A 195 1.26 8.42 11.92
N ILE A 196 0.97 7.38 11.16
CA ILE A 196 1.98 6.67 10.35
C ILE A 196 1.57 6.68 8.89
N SER A 197 2.54 6.70 7.99
CA SER A 197 2.29 6.49 6.57
C SER A 197 3.03 5.24 6.07
N MET A 198 2.38 4.46 5.22
CA MET A 198 2.99 3.24 4.72
C MET A 198 2.36 2.78 3.39
N ILE A 199 3.13 2.23 2.46
CA ILE A 199 4.56 1.89 2.57
C ILE A 199 5.43 2.76 1.67
N ASN A 200 6.71 2.86 2.00
CA ASN A 200 7.72 3.30 1.03
C ASN A 200 7.95 2.21 -0.04
N THR A 201 8.89 2.42 -0.96
CA THR A 201 9.17 1.49 -2.06
C THR A 201 9.84 0.18 -1.60
N ILE A 202 9.58 -0.90 -2.33
CA ILE A 202 10.16 -2.23 -2.07
C ILE A 202 11.55 -2.31 -2.70
N ASN A 203 12.57 -2.73 -1.95
CA ASN A 203 13.92 -2.87 -2.48
C ASN A 203 13.95 -3.93 -3.60
N SER A 204 14.44 -3.57 -4.78
CA SER A 204 14.47 -4.46 -5.93
C SER A 204 15.49 -4.07 -6.99
N LEU A 205 15.67 -4.96 -7.96
CA LEU A 205 16.37 -4.70 -9.22
C LEU A 205 15.34 -4.80 -10.36
N ALA A 206 15.27 -3.81 -11.25
CA ALA A 206 14.28 -3.82 -12.34
C ALA A 206 14.60 -4.84 -13.43
N GLY A 207 15.88 -5.10 -13.69
CA GLY A 207 16.30 -6.09 -14.68
C GLY A 207 17.77 -5.98 -15.04
N VAL A 208 18.19 -6.87 -15.94
CA VAL A 208 19.52 -6.93 -16.54
C VAL A 208 19.34 -7.01 -18.06
N ASP A 209 20.00 -6.13 -18.79
CA ASP A 209 20.07 -6.21 -20.24
C ASP A 209 20.87 -7.46 -20.65
N ILE A 210 20.26 -8.37 -21.40
CA ILE A 210 20.85 -9.69 -21.68
C ILE A 210 22.02 -9.66 -22.68
N HIS A 211 22.26 -8.53 -23.34
CA HIS A 211 23.32 -8.38 -24.32
C HIS A 211 24.57 -7.71 -23.74
N SER A 212 24.36 -6.66 -22.95
CA SER A 212 25.43 -5.90 -22.29
C SER A 212 25.71 -6.37 -20.86
N TRP A 213 24.79 -7.15 -20.27
CA TRP A 213 24.79 -7.59 -18.87
C TRP A 213 24.75 -6.45 -17.84
N ASN A 214 24.42 -5.24 -18.31
CA ASN A 214 24.20 -4.10 -17.44
C ASN A 214 22.86 -4.23 -16.73
N THR A 215 22.83 -3.84 -15.46
CA THR A 215 21.59 -3.62 -14.72
C THR A 215 20.80 -2.45 -15.30
N ILE A 216 19.49 -2.45 -15.05
CA ILE A 216 18.57 -1.41 -15.52
C ILE A 216 17.94 -0.73 -14.28
N PRO A 217 18.16 0.58 -14.05
CA PRO A 217 18.93 1.49 -14.90
C PRO A 217 20.45 1.29 -14.74
N ASN A 218 21.19 1.67 -15.78
CA ASN A 218 22.66 1.73 -15.76
C ASN A 218 23.12 3.18 -15.64
N VAL A 219 24.15 3.40 -14.81
CA VAL A 219 24.84 4.66 -14.58
C VAL A 219 26.33 4.43 -14.80
N GLY A 220 26.83 4.81 -15.98
CA GLY A 220 28.27 4.74 -16.29
C GLY A 220 28.88 3.34 -16.19
N GLY A 221 28.13 2.29 -16.57
CA GLY A 221 28.60 0.90 -16.51
C GLY A 221 28.33 0.19 -15.17
N GLN A 222 27.69 0.86 -14.21
CA GLN A 222 27.27 0.27 -12.93
C GLN A 222 25.77 0.41 -12.74
N GLY A 223 25.19 -0.37 -11.83
CA GLY A 223 23.87 -0.04 -11.29
C GLY A 223 23.76 -0.47 -9.84
N ALA A 224 22.61 -0.15 -9.26
CA ALA A 224 22.32 -0.36 -7.86
C ALA A 224 20.93 -0.98 -7.70
N HIS A 225 20.67 -1.52 -6.51
CA HIS A 225 19.30 -1.79 -6.12
C HIS A 225 18.54 -0.46 -5.96
N GLY A 226 17.24 -0.50 -6.15
CA GLY A 226 16.38 0.67 -6.09
C GLY A 226 15.01 0.35 -5.52
N GLY A 227 14.16 1.36 -5.42
CA GLY A 227 12.80 1.22 -4.93
C GLY A 227 11.81 0.88 -6.04
N TYR A 228 11.17 -0.29 -5.96
CA TYR A 228 10.03 -0.66 -6.79
C TYR A 228 8.74 -0.03 -6.29
N CYS A 229 7.97 0.50 -7.24
CA CYS A 229 6.63 1.05 -7.03
C CYS A 229 5.71 0.72 -8.21
N GLY A 230 4.41 0.78 -7.96
CA GLY A 230 3.37 0.49 -8.95
C GLY A 230 2.37 -0.56 -8.47
N PRO A 231 1.43 -0.98 -9.33
CA PRO A 231 0.32 -1.85 -8.98
C PRO A 231 0.71 -3.13 -8.21
N ALA A 232 1.84 -3.77 -8.55
CA ALA A 232 2.27 -4.98 -7.85
C ALA A 232 2.68 -4.75 -6.38
N VAL A 233 2.84 -3.50 -5.94
CA VAL A 233 3.06 -3.15 -4.53
C VAL A 233 1.75 -3.11 -3.73
N LYS A 234 0.59 -2.89 -4.38
CA LYS A 234 -0.72 -2.79 -3.73
C LYS A 234 -1.00 -3.91 -2.73
N PRO A 235 -0.90 -5.20 -3.07
CA PRO A 235 -1.24 -6.27 -2.12
C PRO A 235 -0.30 -6.30 -0.90
N ILE A 236 0.97 -5.92 -1.06
CA ILE A 236 1.94 -5.84 0.04
C ILE A 236 1.58 -4.68 0.97
N ALA A 237 1.31 -3.51 0.39
CA ALA A 237 0.91 -2.31 1.12
C ALA A 237 -0.40 -2.54 1.90
N LEU A 238 -1.41 -3.15 1.26
CA LEU A 238 -2.71 -3.43 1.86
C LEU A 238 -2.58 -4.39 3.06
N SER A 239 -1.74 -5.42 2.93
CA SER A 239 -1.42 -6.34 4.03
C SER A 239 -0.80 -5.59 5.22
N MET A 240 0.20 -4.74 4.98
CA MET A 240 0.86 -3.97 6.04
C MET A 240 -0.05 -2.94 6.71
N VAL A 241 -0.91 -2.28 5.94
CA VAL A 241 -1.96 -1.40 6.47
C VAL A 241 -2.91 -2.18 7.36
N ALA A 242 -3.37 -3.37 6.92
CA ALA A 242 -4.27 -4.23 7.68
C ALA A 242 -3.66 -4.69 9.02
N GLU A 243 -2.39 -5.11 9.00
CA GLU A 243 -1.65 -5.52 10.20
C GLU A 243 -1.52 -4.38 11.20
N CYS A 244 -1.15 -3.18 10.75
CA CYS A 244 -1.05 -2.02 11.63
C CYS A 244 -2.42 -1.53 12.12
N ALA A 245 -3.47 -1.61 11.29
CA ALA A 245 -4.81 -1.18 11.66
C ALA A 245 -5.44 -2.10 12.73
N ARG A 246 -5.11 -3.39 12.73
CA ARG A 246 -5.60 -4.34 13.75
C ARG A 246 -4.75 -4.39 15.02
N ASP A 247 -3.49 -3.96 14.96
CA ASP A 247 -2.60 -3.91 16.13
C ASP A 247 -3.01 -2.77 17.08
N ARG A 248 -3.48 -3.15 18.28
CA ARG A 248 -3.88 -2.21 19.34
C ARG A 248 -2.73 -1.32 19.85
N GLY A 249 -1.49 -1.77 19.73
CA GLY A 249 -0.31 -0.99 20.09
C GLY A 249 0.02 0.10 19.08
N VAL A 250 -0.56 0.05 17.87
CA VAL A 250 -0.43 1.12 16.88
C VAL A 250 -1.45 2.21 17.18
N GLY A 251 -2.75 1.93 17.06
CA GLY A 251 -3.83 2.79 17.58
C GLY A 251 -3.90 4.24 17.09
N ILE A 252 -3.08 4.64 16.11
CA ILE A 252 -3.02 5.98 15.51
C ILE A 252 -3.43 5.95 14.04
N PRO A 253 -3.92 7.07 13.46
CA PRO A 253 -4.33 7.12 12.06
C PRO A 253 -3.24 6.72 11.07
N ILE A 254 -3.66 6.10 9.96
CA ILE A 254 -2.78 5.60 8.90
C ILE A 254 -2.98 6.40 7.62
N SER A 255 -1.88 6.79 6.96
CA SER A 255 -1.87 7.27 5.58
C SER A 255 -1.37 6.15 4.66
N GLY A 256 -2.27 5.58 3.86
CA GLY A 256 -2.00 4.44 2.97
C GLY A 256 -1.32 4.86 1.67
N ILE A 257 -0.30 4.11 1.24
CA ILE A 257 0.56 4.37 0.09
C ILE A 257 0.98 3.03 -0.53
N GLY A 258 0.94 2.93 -1.86
CA GLY A 258 1.56 1.83 -2.60
C GLY A 258 0.63 1.20 -3.63
N GLY A 259 0.93 1.37 -4.91
CA GLY A 259 0.18 0.75 -6.01
C GLY A 259 -1.24 1.27 -6.26
N ILE A 260 -1.65 2.32 -5.55
CA ILE A 260 -2.96 2.97 -5.72
C ILE A 260 -3.00 3.70 -7.07
N SER A 261 -4.02 3.40 -7.87
CA SER A 261 -4.21 3.96 -9.21
C SER A 261 -5.66 4.31 -9.54
N THR A 262 -6.62 3.81 -8.75
CA THR A 262 -8.05 3.97 -8.99
C THR A 262 -8.81 4.32 -7.70
N TRP A 263 -10.08 4.72 -7.82
CA TRP A 263 -10.94 4.95 -6.65
C TRP A 263 -11.26 3.64 -5.91
N GLN A 264 -11.30 2.49 -6.59
CA GLN A 264 -11.49 1.19 -5.98
C GLN A 264 -10.34 0.86 -5.04
N ASP A 265 -9.10 1.12 -5.47
CA ASP A 265 -7.92 0.97 -4.62
C ASP A 265 -8.05 1.83 -3.36
N VAL A 266 -8.53 3.07 -3.48
CA VAL A 266 -8.76 3.96 -2.33
C VAL A 266 -9.79 3.38 -1.37
N VAL A 267 -10.92 2.88 -1.89
CA VAL A 267 -11.94 2.21 -1.07
C VAL A 267 -11.35 1.02 -0.33
N GLU A 268 -10.56 0.18 -1.00
CA GLU A 268 -9.89 -0.96 -0.35
C GLU A 268 -8.96 -0.53 0.79
N PHE A 269 -8.08 0.45 0.55
CA PHE A 269 -7.17 0.95 1.58
C PHE A 269 -7.91 1.55 2.77
N MET A 270 -8.99 2.32 2.52
CA MET A 270 -9.78 2.92 3.59
C MET A 270 -10.54 1.86 4.39
N LEU A 271 -11.17 0.89 3.72
CA LEU A 271 -11.80 -0.26 4.38
C LEU A 271 -10.83 -1.03 5.28
N MET A 272 -9.56 -1.09 4.90
CA MET A 272 -8.48 -1.71 5.68
C MET A 272 -7.83 -0.79 6.72
N GLY A 273 -8.34 0.43 6.91
CA GLY A 273 -7.97 1.31 8.04
C GLY A 273 -7.19 2.56 7.67
N ALA A 274 -6.87 2.79 6.39
CA ALA A 274 -6.26 4.06 5.97
C ALA A 274 -7.25 5.22 6.09
N THR A 275 -6.79 6.35 6.64
CA THR A 275 -7.52 7.61 6.70
C THR A 275 -7.11 8.56 5.56
N GLY A 276 -5.81 8.73 5.35
CA GLY A 276 -5.27 9.49 4.21
C GLY A 276 -4.72 8.55 3.13
N ILE A 277 -4.68 8.99 1.88
CA ILE A 277 -4.20 8.20 0.76
C ILE A 277 -3.13 8.95 0.00
N GLN A 278 -1.93 8.38 -0.14
CA GLN A 278 -0.89 8.98 -0.97
C GLN A 278 -0.69 8.22 -2.29
N VAL A 279 -0.56 8.98 -3.38
CA VAL A 279 -0.43 8.45 -4.74
C VAL A 279 0.83 9.01 -5.41
N CYS A 280 1.55 8.17 -6.14
CA CYS A 280 2.77 8.56 -6.86
C CYS A 280 2.83 7.97 -8.27
N THR A 281 2.94 6.65 -8.37
CA THR A 281 3.17 5.97 -9.66
C THR A 281 2.08 6.26 -10.69
N ALA A 282 0.82 6.30 -10.26
CA ALA A 282 -0.30 6.62 -11.15
C ALA A 282 -0.21 8.04 -11.72
N VAL A 283 0.27 9.00 -10.93
CA VAL A 283 0.52 10.39 -11.37
C VAL A 283 1.70 10.46 -12.33
N MET A 284 2.76 9.69 -12.09
CA MET A 284 3.90 9.60 -13.01
C MET A 284 3.48 9.01 -14.37
N HIS A 285 2.46 8.16 -14.40
CA HIS A 285 1.97 7.50 -15.62
C HIS A 285 0.88 8.30 -16.34
N HIS A 286 -0.05 8.94 -15.61
CA HIS A 286 -1.26 9.56 -16.16
C HIS A 286 -1.37 11.07 -15.94
N GLY A 287 -0.47 11.67 -15.17
CA GLY A 287 -0.52 13.09 -14.80
C GLY A 287 -1.52 13.39 -13.67
N PHE A 288 -1.60 14.67 -13.27
CA PHE A 288 -2.39 15.08 -12.10
C PHE A 288 -3.89 14.92 -12.25
N ARG A 289 -4.43 14.95 -13.48
CA ARG A 289 -5.88 14.87 -13.74
C ARG A 289 -6.50 13.51 -13.43
N ILE A 290 -5.70 12.48 -13.18
CA ILE A 290 -6.22 11.18 -12.72
C ILE A 290 -7.08 11.31 -11.45
N VAL A 291 -6.83 12.34 -10.63
CA VAL A 291 -7.61 12.60 -9.42
C VAL A 291 -9.09 12.92 -9.71
N GLU A 292 -9.41 13.48 -10.90
CA GLU A 292 -10.79 13.78 -11.30
C GLU A 292 -11.62 12.49 -11.34
N GLU A 293 -11.12 11.46 -12.04
CA GLU A 293 -11.77 10.15 -12.11
C GLU A 293 -11.82 9.47 -10.73
N MET A 294 -10.77 9.63 -9.92
CA MET A 294 -10.73 9.06 -8.57
C MET A 294 -11.79 9.70 -7.64
N ILE A 295 -11.97 11.03 -7.73
CA ILE A 295 -12.99 11.76 -6.96
C ILE A 295 -14.39 11.38 -7.42
N ASP A 296 -14.64 11.35 -8.73
CA ASP A 296 -15.96 11.03 -9.28
C ASP A 296 -16.37 9.60 -8.95
N GLY A 297 -15.46 8.64 -9.15
CA GLY A 297 -15.72 7.23 -8.84
C GLY A 297 -15.95 6.98 -7.35
N LEU A 298 -15.18 7.65 -6.47
CA LEU A 298 -15.38 7.56 -5.03
C LEU A 298 -16.73 8.16 -4.60
N ASN A 299 -17.12 9.32 -5.13
CA ASN A 299 -18.43 9.92 -4.85
C ASN A 299 -19.58 8.99 -5.25
N ASN A 300 -19.54 8.47 -6.48
CA ASN A 300 -20.57 7.57 -6.99
C ASN A 300 -20.67 6.30 -6.12
N TYR A 301 -19.53 5.73 -5.74
CA TYR A 301 -19.50 4.57 -4.86
C TYR A 301 -20.12 4.87 -3.49
N LEU A 302 -19.83 6.02 -2.88
CA LEU A 302 -20.39 6.41 -1.59
C LEU A 302 -21.90 6.64 -1.68
N ASP A 303 -22.37 7.33 -2.74
CA ASP A 303 -23.79 7.57 -3.00
C ASP A 303 -24.53 6.22 -3.21
N ASP A 304 -23.96 5.29 -3.99
CA ASP A 304 -24.51 3.94 -4.22
C ASP A 304 -24.58 3.09 -2.93
N LYS A 305 -23.65 3.31 -2.00
CA LYS A 305 -23.64 2.66 -0.68
C LYS A 305 -24.48 3.40 0.36
N GLY A 306 -25.04 4.56 0.04
CA GLY A 306 -25.78 5.40 0.99
C GLY A 306 -24.92 5.93 2.14
N LEU A 307 -23.62 6.14 1.92
CA LEU A 307 -22.68 6.68 2.90
C LEU A 307 -22.60 8.21 2.75
N ALA A 308 -22.74 8.94 3.86
CA ALA A 308 -22.73 10.39 3.88
C ALA A 308 -21.31 10.98 3.87
N SER A 309 -20.31 10.22 4.33
CA SER A 309 -18.90 10.63 4.36
C SER A 309 -17.96 9.49 4.00
N VAL A 310 -16.84 9.83 3.35
CA VAL A 310 -15.75 8.89 3.06
C VAL A 310 -15.16 8.27 4.33
N THR A 311 -15.18 9.01 5.44
CA THR A 311 -14.66 8.53 6.73
C THR A 311 -15.42 7.33 7.27
N GLU A 312 -16.65 7.10 6.82
CA GLU A 312 -17.42 5.93 7.20
C GLU A 312 -16.78 4.64 6.69
N LEU A 313 -15.98 4.67 5.61
CA LEU A 313 -15.26 3.50 5.12
C LEU A 313 -14.18 3.02 6.09
N ILE A 314 -13.58 3.93 6.86
CA ILE A 314 -12.33 3.70 7.57
C ILE A 314 -12.46 2.48 8.50
N GLY A 315 -11.71 1.43 8.19
CA GLY A 315 -11.59 0.24 9.03
C GLY A 315 -12.77 -0.73 9.03
N LYS A 316 -13.83 -0.53 8.22
CA LYS A 316 -15.01 -1.42 8.21
C LYS A 316 -14.68 -2.89 7.89
N SER A 317 -13.54 -3.16 7.25
CA SER A 317 -13.09 -4.51 6.92
C SER A 317 -12.00 -5.04 7.86
N VAL A 318 -11.43 -4.23 8.75
CA VAL A 318 -10.34 -4.64 9.66
C VAL A 318 -10.78 -5.80 10.55
N SER A 319 -12.01 -5.77 11.08
CA SER A 319 -12.55 -6.86 11.91
C SER A 319 -12.84 -8.16 11.16
N ARG A 320 -12.78 -8.14 9.82
CA ARG A 320 -12.97 -9.31 8.95
C ARG A 320 -11.64 -9.94 8.54
N TYR A 321 -10.53 -9.31 8.89
CA TYR A 321 -9.19 -9.81 8.62
C TYR A 321 -8.64 -10.49 9.88
N SER A 322 -8.28 -11.76 9.77
CA SER A 322 -7.85 -12.58 10.89
C SER A 322 -6.63 -13.42 10.53
N ASN A 323 -6.01 -14.00 11.55
CA ASN A 323 -5.00 -15.02 11.35
C ASN A 323 -5.63 -16.28 10.75
N TRP A 324 -4.87 -16.99 9.93
CA TRP A 324 -5.34 -18.22 9.28
C TRP A 324 -5.88 -19.24 10.29
N GLY A 325 -5.25 -19.33 11.47
CA GLY A 325 -5.63 -20.27 12.52
C GLY A 325 -7.05 -20.08 13.07
N ASP A 326 -7.67 -18.92 12.82
CA ASP A 326 -9.00 -18.54 13.28
C ASP A 326 -10.07 -18.58 12.17
N LEU A 327 -9.70 -19.03 10.97
CA LEU A 327 -10.66 -19.25 9.87
C LEU A 327 -11.48 -20.52 10.10
N ASP A 328 -12.73 -20.53 9.62
CA ASP A 328 -13.61 -21.68 9.72
C ASP A 328 -13.19 -22.79 8.76
N LEU A 329 -12.69 -23.91 9.31
CA LEU A 329 -12.28 -25.09 8.56
C LEU A 329 -13.46 -25.89 8.00
N ASN A 330 -14.67 -25.70 8.54
CA ASN A 330 -15.87 -26.41 8.12
C ASN A 330 -16.65 -25.66 7.04
N TYR A 331 -16.23 -24.43 6.70
CA TYR A 331 -16.76 -23.70 5.56
C TYR A 331 -16.27 -24.33 4.25
N LYS A 332 -17.21 -24.78 3.41
CA LYS A 332 -16.92 -25.39 2.11
C LYS A 332 -17.61 -24.61 0.99
N VAL A 333 -16.87 -24.41 -0.10
CA VAL A 333 -17.40 -23.95 -1.39
C VAL A 333 -16.99 -24.93 -2.47
N VAL A 334 -17.77 -25.03 -3.55
CA VAL A 334 -17.43 -25.82 -4.75
C VAL A 334 -17.62 -24.98 -6.00
N ALA A 335 -16.88 -25.30 -7.06
CA ALA A 335 -17.04 -24.64 -8.34
C ALA A 335 -18.23 -25.22 -9.10
N ARG A 336 -19.02 -24.38 -9.76
CA ARG A 336 -20.06 -24.78 -10.71
C ARG A 336 -19.88 -24.03 -12.02
N ILE A 337 -19.88 -24.75 -13.13
CA ILE A 337 -19.67 -24.18 -14.46
C ILE A 337 -21.04 -23.87 -15.08
N ASN A 338 -21.23 -22.62 -15.50
CA ASN A 338 -22.40 -22.20 -16.25
C ASN A 338 -22.15 -22.40 -17.75
N GLU A 339 -22.77 -23.43 -18.31
CA GLU A 339 -22.59 -23.82 -19.72
C GLU A 339 -23.03 -22.75 -20.73
N ASN A 340 -23.93 -21.84 -20.35
CA ASN A 340 -24.38 -20.76 -21.23
C ASN A 340 -23.31 -19.67 -21.39
N ASN A 341 -22.47 -19.49 -20.36
CA ASN A 341 -21.40 -18.51 -20.34
C ASN A 341 -20.04 -19.13 -20.67
N CYS A 342 -19.93 -20.47 -20.62
CA CYS A 342 -18.72 -21.20 -20.95
C CYS A 342 -18.37 -21.06 -22.44
N ILE A 343 -17.14 -20.64 -22.71
CA ILE A 343 -16.59 -20.50 -24.07
C ILE A 343 -15.74 -21.72 -24.51
N ASN A 344 -15.74 -22.81 -23.73
CA ASN A 344 -15.01 -24.06 -24.02
C ASN A 344 -13.50 -23.88 -24.30
N CYS A 345 -12.85 -22.96 -23.58
CA CYS A 345 -11.39 -22.77 -23.69
C CYS A 345 -10.56 -23.76 -22.86
N ASN A 346 -11.22 -24.60 -22.04
CA ASN A 346 -10.64 -25.64 -21.19
C ASN A 346 -9.60 -25.17 -20.15
N LYS A 347 -9.42 -23.86 -19.96
CA LYS A 347 -8.42 -23.32 -19.03
C LYS A 347 -8.69 -23.70 -17.58
N CYS A 348 -9.96 -23.79 -17.18
CA CYS A 348 -10.34 -24.25 -15.84
C CYS A 348 -10.00 -25.74 -15.63
N HIS A 349 -10.24 -26.59 -16.63
CA HIS A 349 -9.82 -27.99 -16.60
C HIS A 349 -8.29 -28.09 -16.48
N ILE A 350 -7.53 -27.44 -17.37
CA ILE A 350 -6.05 -27.46 -17.34
C ILE A 350 -5.52 -27.00 -15.97
N ALA A 351 -6.04 -25.90 -15.43
CA ALA A 351 -5.60 -25.41 -14.12
C ALA A 351 -5.93 -26.38 -12.97
N CYS A 352 -7.05 -27.09 -13.05
CA CYS A 352 -7.41 -28.07 -12.05
C CYS A 352 -6.60 -29.37 -12.20
N GLU A 353 -6.42 -29.83 -13.43
CA GLU A 353 -5.75 -31.07 -13.79
C GLU A 353 -4.26 -31.00 -13.49
N ASP A 354 -3.57 -29.98 -13.99
CA ASP A 354 -2.11 -29.92 -13.92
C ASP A 354 -1.59 -29.26 -12.64
N ALA A 355 -2.43 -28.49 -11.93
CA ALA A 355 -1.97 -27.63 -10.82
C ALA A 355 -2.86 -27.66 -9.56
N SER A 356 -3.87 -28.54 -9.48
CA SER A 356 -4.76 -28.58 -8.33
C SER A 356 -5.27 -29.98 -7.96
N HIS A 357 -6.55 -30.30 -8.20
CA HIS A 357 -7.24 -31.46 -7.62
C HIS A 357 -7.95 -32.36 -8.64
N GLN A 358 -7.69 -32.21 -9.94
CA GLN A 358 -8.17 -33.10 -11.00
C GLN A 358 -9.69 -33.37 -10.97
N CYS A 359 -10.50 -32.37 -10.59
CA CYS A 359 -11.94 -32.54 -10.31
C CYS A 359 -12.88 -31.95 -11.37
N ILE A 360 -12.36 -31.60 -12.56
CA ILE A 360 -13.16 -31.08 -13.67
C ILE A 360 -13.05 -32.05 -14.84
N ASP A 361 -14.14 -32.75 -15.18
CA ASP A 361 -14.21 -33.66 -16.31
C ASP A 361 -14.51 -32.94 -17.61
N MET A 362 -13.86 -33.41 -18.69
CA MET A 362 -14.24 -33.08 -20.06
C MET A 362 -15.20 -34.15 -20.57
N LEU A 363 -16.47 -33.78 -20.71
CA LEU A 363 -17.54 -34.68 -21.11
C LEU A 363 -18.20 -34.20 -22.41
N THR A 364 -19.13 -35.02 -22.90
CA THR A 364 -20.00 -34.69 -24.01
C THR A 364 -21.44 -34.80 -23.55
N ASP A 365 -22.24 -33.76 -23.78
CA ASP A 365 -23.66 -33.77 -23.46
C ASP A 365 -24.49 -34.63 -24.44
N ALA A 366 -25.81 -34.69 -24.20
CA ALA A 366 -26.73 -35.49 -25.00
C ALA A 366 -26.83 -35.03 -26.48
N ASP A 367 -26.50 -33.78 -26.76
CA ASP A 367 -26.52 -33.18 -28.11
C ASP A 367 -25.15 -33.29 -28.81
N GLY A 368 -24.17 -33.94 -28.17
CA GLY A 368 -22.83 -34.14 -28.73
C GLY A 368 -21.89 -32.95 -28.51
N LYS A 369 -22.28 -31.96 -27.70
CA LYS A 369 -21.47 -30.77 -27.40
C LYS A 369 -20.52 -31.08 -26.24
N ALA A 370 -19.28 -30.63 -26.38
CA ALA A 370 -18.29 -30.71 -25.31
C ALA A 370 -18.71 -29.83 -24.13
N ILE A 371 -18.71 -30.40 -22.93
CA ILE A 371 -19.02 -29.72 -21.68
C ILE A 371 -17.94 -29.99 -20.64
N LEU A 372 -17.81 -29.09 -19.68
CA LEU A 372 -16.94 -29.25 -18.52
C LEU A 372 -17.80 -29.44 -17.28
N GLN A 373 -17.59 -30.51 -16.55
CA GLN A 373 -18.35 -30.83 -15.34
C GLN A 373 -17.45 -30.94 -14.12
N VAL A 374 -17.77 -30.23 -13.05
CA VAL A 374 -17.07 -30.35 -11.78
C VAL A 374 -17.64 -31.53 -11.00
N ARG A 375 -16.78 -32.44 -10.52
CA ARG A 375 -17.13 -33.44 -9.50
C ARG A 375 -17.09 -32.77 -8.13
N GLU A 376 -18.24 -32.39 -7.59
CA GLU A 376 -18.35 -31.59 -6.37
C GLU A 376 -17.79 -32.31 -5.12
N GLU A 377 -17.84 -33.64 -5.12
CA GLU A 377 -17.26 -34.50 -4.09
C GLU A 377 -15.73 -34.36 -4.01
N ASP A 378 -15.06 -34.19 -5.15
CA ASP A 378 -13.61 -34.03 -5.26
C ASP A 378 -13.19 -32.55 -5.19
N CYS A 379 -14.13 -31.63 -5.42
CA CYS A 379 -13.86 -30.20 -5.37
C CYS A 379 -13.62 -29.73 -3.94
N VAL A 380 -12.42 -29.19 -3.70
CA VAL A 380 -12.02 -28.62 -2.40
C VAL A 380 -12.25 -27.11 -2.30
N GLY A 381 -12.77 -26.47 -3.35
CA GLY A 381 -13.07 -25.04 -3.30
C GLY A 381 -11.85 -24.11 -3.34
N CYS A 382 -10.76 -24.49 -4.00
CA CYS A 382 -9.52 -23.68 -4.04
C CYS A 382 -9.61 -22.38 -4.85
N ASN A 383 -10.74 -22.12 -5.52
CA ASN A 383 -11.02 -20.97 -6.41
C ASN A 383 -10.18 -20.88 -7.70
N LEU A 384 -9.14 -21.71 -7.89
CA LEU A 384 -8.20 -21.57 -9.01
C LEU A 384 -8.89 -21.56 -10.38
N CYS A 385 -9.82 -22.48 -10.62
CA CYS A 385 -10.55 -22.57 -11.89
C CYS A 385 -11.36 -21.30 -12.19
N SER A 386 -12.02 -20.73 -11.19
CA SER A 386 -12.78 -19.48 -11.32
C SER A 386 -11.85 -18.29 -11.60
N ILE A 387 -10.73 -18.18 -10.87
CA ILE A 387 -9.75 -17.09 -11.02
C ILE A 387 -9.11 -17.07 -12.42
N VAL A 388 -8.81 -18.24 -12.99
CA VAL A 388 -8.15 -18.30 -14.30
C VAL A 388 -9.13 -18.19 -15.48
N CYS A 389 -10.42 -18.35 -15.23
CA CYS A 389 -11.45 -18.35 -16.27
C CYS A 389 -11.54 -16.97 -16.94
N PRO A 390 -11.42 -16.88 -18.28
CA PRO A 390 -11.49 -15.60 -18.99
C PRO A 390 -12.93 -15.14 -19.29
N ALA A 391 -13.94 -15.96 -18.96
CA ALA A 391 -15.33 -15.67 -19.25
C ALA A 391 -16.08 -15.32 -17.95
N ASP A 392 -16.52 -14.08 -17.86
CA ASP A 392 -17.28 -13.59 -16.71
C ASP A 392 -18.56 -14.41 -16.51
N GLY A 393 -18.81 -14.80 -15.26
CA GLY A 393 -20.00 -15.59 -14.89
C GLY A 393 -20.01 -17.02 -15.44
N ALA A 394 -18.90 -17.52 -15.98
CA ALA A 394 -18.82 -18.91 -16.42
C ALA A 394 -18.56 -19.90 -15.27
N ILE A 395 -18.00 -19.46 -14.15
CA ILE A 395 -17.73 -20.31 -12.99
C ILE A 395 -18.08 -19.58 -11.70
N ASP A 396 -19.04 -20.14 -10.96
CA ASP A 396 -19.45 -19.66 -9.64
C ASP A 396 -18.85 -20.54 -8.54
N MET A 397 -18.39 -19.90 -7.46
CA MET A 397 -18.01 -20.60 -6.23
C MET A 397 -19.20 -20.60 -5.26
N VAL A 398 -19.83 -21.76 -5.11
CA VAL A 398 -21.09 -21.90 -4.37
C VAL A 398 -20.85 -22.54 -3.01
N PRO A 399 -21.32 -21.93 -1.89
CA PRO A 399 -21.27 -22.55 -0.58
C PRO A 399 -22.03 -23.88 -0.54
N VAL A 400 -21.45 -24.87 0.14
CA VAL A 400 -22.07 -26.17 0.37
C VAL A 400 -22.27 -26.34 1.86
N ASP A 401 -23.47 -26.71 2.27
CA ASP A 401 -23.76 -27.05 3.65
C ASP A 401 -23.05 -28.37 4.01
N THR A 402 -22.11 -28.29 4.94
CA THR A 402 -21.36 -29.45 5.43
C THR A 402 -22.07 -30.15 6.59
N GLY A 403 -23.13 -29.54 7.15
CA GLY A 403 -23.79 -30.00 8.38
C GLY A 403 -22.94 -29.85 9.65
N ALA A 404 -21.72 -29.30 9.53
CA ALA A 404 -20.79 -29.14 10.64
C ALA A 404 -20.83 -27.69 11.17
N ALA A 405 -20.81 -27.53 12.50
CA ALA A 405 -20.67 -26.21 13.11
C ALA A 405 -19.29 -25.61 12.84
N PRO A 406 -19.13 -24.28 12.77
CA PRO A 406 -17.83 -23.65 12.52
C PRO A 406 -16.74 -24.13 13.47
N LEU A 407 -15.56 -24.47 12.94
CA LEU A 407 -14.42 -24.94 13.72
C LEU A 407 -13.12 -24.36 13.18
N THR A 408 -12.40 -23.63 14.04
CA THR A 408 -11.09 -23.06 13.69
C THR A 408 -9.96 -24.06 13.88
N TRP A 409 -8.82 -23.83 13.23
CA TRP A 409 -7.62 -24.65 13.44
C TRP A 409 -7.14 -24.59 14.89
N ASN A 410 -7.14 -23.40 15.49
CA ASN A 410 -6.75 -23.21 16.89
C ASN A 410 -7.65 -23.99 17.86
N GLN A 411 -8.97 -24.03 17.62
CA GLN A 411 -9.89 -24.87 18.38
C GLN A 411 -9.62 -26.37 18.16
N ARG A 412 -9.41 -26.78 16.91
CA ARG A 412 -9.10 -28.17 16.55
C ARG A 412 -7.83 -28.67 17.26
N GLN A 413 -6.77 -27.86 17.30
CA GLN A 413 -5.53 -28.20 18.00
C GLN A 413 -5.73 -28.40 19.50
N LYS A 414 -6.52 -27.55 20.14
CA LYS A 414 -6.88 -27.71 21.57
C LYS A 414 -7.59 -29.02 21.84
N VAL A 415 -8.55 -29.41 20.99
CA VAL A 415 -9.25 -30.69 21.10
C VAL A 415 -8.29 -31.86 20.94
N ILE A 416 -7.47 -31.87 19.88
CA ILE A 416 -6.49 -32.95 19.63
C ILE A 416 -5.50 -33.08 20.80
N GLY A 417 -4.98 -31.97 21.29
CA GLY A 417 -4.03 -31.96 22.39
C GLY A 417 -4.64 -32.43 23.72
N SER A 418 -5.92 -32.13 23.98
CA SER A 418 -6.65 -32.66 25.14
C SER A 418 -6.84 -34.18 25.08
N LEU A 419 -6.98 -34.75 23.88
CA LEU A 419 -7.09 -36.20 23.67
C LEU A 419 -5.74 -36.91 23.80
N ASN A 420 -4.64 -36.24 23.47
CA ASN A 420 -3.29 -36.82 23.47
C ASN A 420 -2.51 -36.61 24.79
N GLY A 421 -3.10 -35.96 25.80
CA GLY A 421 -2.47 -35.73 27.11
C GLY A 421 -1.28 -34.76 27.11
N THR A 422 -1.07 -34.01 26.03
CA THR A 422 0.05 -33.07 25.84
C THR A 422 -0.49 -31.73 25.34
N TYR A 423 -0.69 -30.78 26.25
CA TYR A 423 -0.73 -29.36 25.91
C TYR A 423 0.29 -28.63 26.79
N SER A 424 1.42 -28.24 26.20
CA SER A 424 2.20 -27.12 26.70
C SER A 424 1.77 -25.90 25.88
N GLU A 425 1.24 -24.87 26.53
CA GLU A 425 1.01 -23.57 25.91
C GLU A 425 2.35 -23.06 25.35
N VAL A 426 2.50 -23.09 24.03
CA VAL A 426 3.50 -22.27 23.36
C VAL A 426 2.72 -21.08 22.82
N GLU A 427 2.83 -19.95 23.52
CA GLU A 427 2.40 -18.66 22.98
C GLU A 427 3.13 -18.43 21.66
N VAL A 428 2.37 -18.32 20.58
CA VAL A 428 2.87 -17.78 19.32
C VAL A 428 2.91 -16.27 19.53
N VAL A 429 4.11 -15.74 19.77
CA VAL A 429 4.41 -14.31 19.85
C VAL A 429 4.30 -13.66 18.48
#